data_AF-A0A846SCI1-F1
#
_entry.id   AF-A0A846SCI1-F1
#
_cell.length_a   1.000
_cell.length_b   1.000
_cell.length_c   1.000
_cell.angle_alpha   90.00
_cell.angle_beta   90.00
_cell.angle_gamma   90.00
#
_symmetry.space_group_name_H-M   'P 1'
#
loop_
_entity.id
_entity.type
_entity.pdbx_description
1 polymer ?
#
loop_
_entity_poly.entity_id
_entity_poly.type
_entity_poly.pdbx_seq_one_letter_code
_entity_poly.pdbx_strand_id
1 'polypeptide(L)'
;MSTPTPQQAEDLLSQVESNQTQARSSDAWPLVTLLFVLSAAISVALVAVGVIEDNTTQLIVLGAGIVWLVPALLVYLIKALSWSRRSSFLLATWLPLTFIAFFAAIIVDSFTPTSWVPLAAAGFIWVISPVLALIGLRR
;
A
#
# COMPACT_ATOMS: atom_id res chain seq x y z
N MET A 1 -7.41 -45.81 7.10
CA MET A 1 -7.34 -44.39 7.53
C MET A 1 -7.91 -44.35 8.93
N SER A 2 -7.06 -44.27 9.95
CA SER A 2 -7.49 -44.21 11.36
C SER A 2 -7.94 -42.78 11.66
N THR A 3 -9.14 -42.63 12.17
CA THR A 3 -9.63 -41.37 12.75
C THR A 3 -8.64 -40.90 13.81
N PRO A 4 -8.16 -39.65 13.75
CA PRO A 4 -7.23 -39.12 14.74
C PRO A 4 -7.86 -39.15 16.13
N THR A 5 -7.05 -39.43 17.15
CA THR A 5 -7.51 -39.32 18.53
C THR A 5 -7.82 -37.86 18.88
N PRO A 6 -8.71 -37.59 19.85
CA PRO A 6 -9.06 -36.22 20.24
C PRO A 6 -7.83 -35.34 20.56
N GLN A 7 -6.82 -35.91 21.21
CA GLN A 7 -5.54 -35.25 21.49
C GLN A 7 -4.75 -34.91 20.22
N GLN A 8 -4.69 -35.81 19.24
CA GLN A 8 -4.03 -35.51 17.96
C GLN A 8 -4.76 -34.42 17.17
N ALA A 9 -6.08 -34.35 17.27
CA ALA A 9 -6.85 -33.27 16.64
C ALA A 9 -6.56 -31.92 17.29
N GLU A 10 -6.44 -31.87 18.61
CA GLU A 10 -6.15 -30.64 19.36
C GLU A 10 -4.71 -30.15 19.15
N ASP A 11 -3.74 -31.06 19.08
CA ASP A 11 -2.35 -30.74 18.72
C ASP A 11 -2.26 -30.20 17.28
N LEU A 12 -3.00 -30.77 16.34
CA LEU A 12 -3.04 -30.25 14.96
C LEU A 12 -3.72 -28.89 14.87
N LEU A 13 -4.80 -28.66 15.63
CA LEU A 13 -5.48 -27.36 15.67
C LEU A 13 -4.58 -26.28 16.29
N SER A 14 -3.90 -26.58 17.40
CA SER A 14 -2.97 -25.64 18.04
C SER A 14 -1.73 -25.36 17.17
N GLN A 15 -1.26 -26.36 16.42
CA GLN A 15 -0.18 -26.17 15.45
C GLN A 15 -0.62 -25.32 14.25
N VAL A 16 -1.84 -25.51 13.74
CA VAL A 16 -2.41 -24.65 12.69
C VAL A 16 -2.61 -23.23 13.20
N GLU A 17 -3.09 -23.05 14.43
CA GLU A 17 -3.33 -21.73 15.02
C GLU A 17 -2.02 -20.98 15.29
N SER A 18 -0.99 -21.66 15.79
CA SER A 18 0.34 -21.07 15.97
C SER A 18 1.00 -20.71 14.63
N ASN A 19 0.91 -21.58 13.61
CA ASN A 19 1.38 -21.28 12.25
C ASN A 19 0.62 -20.09 11.63
N GLN A 20 -0.69 -20.01 11.81
CA GLN A 20 -1.48 -18.86 11.34
C GLN A 20 -1.09 -17.58 12.07
N THR A 21 -0.85 -17.64 13.38
CA THR A 21 -0.45 -16.47 14.19
C THR A 21 0.94 -15.97 13.79
N GLN A 22 1.86 -16.90 13.55
CA GLN A 22 3.23 -16.58 13.13
C GLN A 22 3.26 -16.00 11.70
N ALA A 23 2.54 -16.61 10.75
CA ALA A 23 2.39 -16.07 9.40
C ALA A 23 1.80 -14.64 9.42
N ARG A 24 0.75 -14.41 10.23
CA ARG A 24 0.15 -13.08 10.40
C ARG A 24 1.14 -12.04 10.96
N SER A 25 1.97 -12.41 11.93
CA SER A 25 2.98 -11.51 12.50
C SER A 25 4.11 -11.18 11.51
N SER A 26 4.48 -12.14 10.67
CA SER A 26 5.53 -11.99 9.64
C SER A 26 5.06 -11.15 8.46
N ASP A 27 3.77 -11.21 8.09
CA ASP A 27 3.21 -10.51 6.93
C ASP A 27 2.85 -9.04 7.18
N ALA A 28 2.64 -8.68 8.44
CA ALA A 28 2.14 -7.39 8.89
C ALA A 28 3.10 -6.22 8.58
N TRP A 29 4.40 -6.40 8.86
CA TRP A 29 5.41 -5.36 8.66
C TRP A 29 5.75 -5.05 7.20
N PRO A 30 5.93 -6.07 6.31
CA PRO A 30 6.08 -5.82 4.89
C PRO A 30 4.92 -5.03 4.30
N LEU A 31 3.67 -5.36 4.66
CA LEU A 31 2.50 -4.64 4.13
C LEU A 31 2.48 -3.17 4.55
N VAL A 32 2.74 -2.87 5.83
CA VAL A 32 2.80 -1.49 6.33
C VAL A 32 3.88 -0.71 5.58
N THR A 33 5.05 -1.31 5.42
CA THR A 33 6.20 -0.65 4.79
C THR A 33 5.95 -0.41 3.31
N LEU A 34 5.28 -1.34 2.60
CA LEU A 34 4.82 -1.13 1.23
C LEU A 34 3.84 0.05 1.13
N LEU A 35 2.79 0.06 1.96
CA LEU A 35 1.78 1.12 1.95
C LEU A 35 2.44 2.48 2.20
N PHE A 36 3.38 2.54 3.14
CA PHE A 36 4.08 3.77 3.47
C PHE A 36 4.95 4.27 2.32
N VAL A 37 5.77 3.39 1.72
CA VAL A 37 6.63 3.75 0.58
C VAL A 37 5.80 4.15 -0.63
N LEU A 38 4.73 3.40 -0.92
CA LEU A 38 3.85 3.67 -2.06
C LEU A 38 3.16 5.03 -1.92
N SER A 39 2.59 5.28 -0.74
CA SER A 39 1.91 6.54 -0.46
C SER A 39 2.86 7.72 -0.37
N ALA A 40 4.08 7.53 0.16
CA ALA A 40 5.09 8.59 0.21
C ALA A 40 5.53 9.01 -1.20
N ALA A 41 5.88 8.05 -2.06
CA ALA A 41 6.32 8.36 -3.42
C ALA A 41 5.21 9.04 -4.25
N ILE A 42 3.96 8.55 -4.13
CA ILE A 42 2.81 9.15 -4.83
C ILE A 42 2.48 10.54 -4.28
N SER A 43 2.55 10.73 -2.96
CA SER A 43 2.33 12.03 -2.32
C SER A 43 3.38 13.04 -2.77
N VAL A 44 4.66 12.68 -2.81
CA VAL A 44 5.74 13.55 -3.31
C VAL A 44 5.54 13.91 -4.78
N ALA A 45 5.15 12.94 -5.62
CA ALA A 45 4.83 13.19 -7.02
C ALA A 45 3.67 14.19 -7.18
N LEU A 46 2.63 14.09 -6.36
CA LEU A 46 1.49 15.00 -6.37
C LEU A 46 1.82 16.40 -5.83
N VAL A 47 2.68 16.50 -4.81
CA VAL A 47 3.19 17.80 -4.35
C VAL A 47 3.97 18.49 -5.47
N ALA A 48 4.78 17.75 -6.23
CA ALA A 48 5.50 18.32 -7.37
C ALA A 48 4.52 18.88 -8.43
N VAL A 49 3.44 18.16 -8.73
CA VAL A 49 2.36 18.61 -9.62
C VAL A 49 1.71 19.91 -9.11
N GLY A 50 1.42 20.01 -7.81
CA GLY A 50 0.74 21.19 -7.26
C GLY A 50 1.61 22.42 -7.01
N VAL A 51 2.95 22.29 -7.04
CA VAL A 51 3.89 23.35 -6.63
C VAL A 51 4.80 23.82 -7.76
N ILE A 52 5.09 22.96 -8.74
CA ILE A 52 6.05 23.26 -9.81
C ILE A 52 5.27 23.71 -11.05
N GLU A 53 5.49 24.95 -11.48
CA GLU A 53 4.85 25.49 -12.70
C GLU A 53 5.53 25.00 -13.99
N ASP A 54 6.84 24.70 -13.95
CA ASP A 54 7.55 24.15 -15.10
C ASP A 54 7.22 22.67 -15.31
N ASN A 55 6.52 22.41 -16.41
CA ASN A 55 6.05 21.07 -16.76
C ASN A 55 7.21 20.07 -16.94
N THR A 56 8.38 20.52 -17.40
CA THR A 56 9.55 19.64 -17.57
C THR A 56 10.05 19.13 -16.22
N THR A 57 10.25 20.05 -15.27
CA THR A 57 10.68 19.74 -13.91
C THR A 57 9.62 18.92 -13.17
N GLN A 58 8.34 19.26 -13.33
CA GLN A 58 7.21 18.49 -12.80
C GLN A 58 7.25 17.03 -13.24
N LEU A 59 7.39 16.78 -14.55
CA LEU A 59 7.46 15.43 -15.11
C LEU A 59 8.71 14.67 -14.67
N ILE A 60 9.85 15.34 -14.51
CA ILE A 60 11.09 14.72 -14.01
C ILE A 60 10.89 14.25 -12.57
N VAL A 61 10.32 15.09 -11.70
CA VAL A 61 10.09 14.73 -10.29
C VAL A 61 9.03 13.64 -10.16
N LEU A 62 7.95 13.73 -10.95
CA LEU A 62 6.91 12.70 -11.01
C LEU A 62 7.47 11.37 -11.51
N GLY A 63 8.27 11.38 -12.58
CA GLY A 63 8.96 10.22 -13.12
C GLY A 63 9.92 9.60 -12.12
N ALA A 64 10.72 10.42 -11.41
CA ALA A 64 11.63 9.94 -10.37
C ALA A 64 10.87 9.28 -9.21
N GLY A 65 9.75 9.87 -8.77
CA GLY A 65 8.88 9.28 -7.74
C GLY A 65 8.29 7.93 -8.16
N ILE A 66 7.83 7.80 -9.40
CA ILE A 66 7.29 6.54 -9.94
C ILE A 66 8.40 5.49 -10.11
N VAL A 67 9.58 5.87 -10.57
CA VAL A 67 10.72 4.94 -10.71
C VAL A 67 11.12 4.35 -9.36
N TRP A 68 11.06 5.14 -8.29
CA TRP A 68 11.30 4.65 -6.93
C TRP A 68 10.28 3.61 -6.44
N LEU A 69 9.08 3.55 -7.04
CA LEU A 69 8.09 2.52 -6.74
C LEU A 69 8.45 1.16 -7.34
N VAL A 70 9.23 1.11 -8.42
CA VAL A 70 9.59 -0.14 -9.11
C VAL A 70 10.28 -1.15 -8.18
N PRO A 71 11.38 -0.80 -7.49
CA PRO A 71 12.03 -1.75 -6.58
C PRO A 71 11.14 -2.12 -5.39
N ALA A 72 10.33 -1.19 -4.88
CA ALA A 72 9.36 -1.49 -3.83
C ALA A 72 8.36 -2.55 -4.32
N LEU A 73 7.71 -2.30 -5.45
CA LEU A 73 6.75 -3.23 -6.04
C LEU A 73 7.37 -4.60 -6.31
N LEU A 74 8.61 -4.68 -6.82
CA LEU A 74 9.30 -5.95 -7.05
C LEU A 74 9.52 -6.74 -5.76
N VAL A 75 10.09 -6.11 -4.73
CA VAL A 75 10.33 -6.77 -3.43
C VAL A 75 9.02 -7.23 -2.80
N TYR A 76 7.98 -6.39 -2.90
CA TYR A 76 6.71 -6.67 -2.26
C TYR A 76 5.83 -7.65 -3.03
N LEU A 77 5.81 -7.66 -4.36
CA LEU A 77 5.08 -8.65 -5.16
C LEU A 77 5.58 -10.07 -4.89
N ILE A 78 6.89 -10.24 -4.74
CA ILE A 78 7.51 -11.53 -4.39
C ILE A 78 7.07 -11.98 -3.00
N LYS A 79 6.94 -11.06 -2.04
CA LYS A 79 6.46 -11.33 -0.68
C LYS A 79 4.93 -11.46 -0.58
N ALA A 80 4.18 -10.79 -1.45
CA ALA A 80 2.72 -10.75 -1.40
C ALA A 80 2.07 -12.10 -1.76
N LEU A 81 2.79 -12.96 -2.49
CA LEU A 81 2.34 -14.33 -2.78
C LEU A 81 2.15 -15.19 -1.52
N SER A 82 2.78 -14.84 -0.40
CA SER A 82 2.61 -15.54 0.89
C SER A 82 1.61 -14.87 1.83
N TRP A 83 0.99 -13.76 1.43
CA TRP A 83 0.18 -12.95 2.35
C TRP A 83 -1.17 -13.59 2.69
N SER A 84 -1.60 -13.33 3.93
CA SER A 84 -2.96 -13.61 4.37
C SER A 84 -4.02 -12.93 3.47
N ARG A 85 -5.20 -13.56 3.33
CA ARG A 85 -6.34 -13.00 2.55
C ARG A 85 -6.70 -11.55 2.93
N ARG A 86 -6.53 -11.19 4.21
CA ARG A 86 -6.86 -9.85 4.74
C ARG A 86 -5.87 -8.79 4.25
N SER A 87 -4.57 -9.12 4.25
CA SER A 87 -3.51 -8.27 3.72
C SER A 87 -3.71 -7.99 2.22
N SER A 88 -4.06 -9.04 1.46
CA SER A 88 -4.36 -8.90 0.03
C SER A 88 -5.60 -8.06 -0.23
N PHE A 89 -6.65 -8.19 0.58
CA PHE A 89 -7.86 -7.36 0.46
C PHE A 89 -7.60 -5.87 0.76
N LEU A 90 -6.80 -5.59 1.79
CA LEU A 90 -6.37 -4.21 2.10
C LEU A 90 -5.61 -3.59 0.93
N LEU A 91 -4.64 -4.33 0.36
CA LEU A 91 -3.89 -3.88 -0.81
C LEU A 91 -4.82 -3.66 -2.01
N ALA A 92 -5.71 -4.61 -2.28
CA ALA A 92 -6.67 -4.55 -3.39
C ALA A 92 -7.67 -3.39 -3.25
N THR A 93 -7.91 -2.89 -2.04
CA THR A 93 -8.77 -1.72 -1.80
C THR A 93 -7.98 -0.42 -1.88
N TRP A 94 -6.78 -0.38 -1.27
CA TRP A 94 -5.99 0.83 -1.18
C TRP A 94 -5.35 1.24 -2.51
N LEU A 95 -4.90 0.26 -3.29
CA LEU A 95 -4.19 0.52 -4.53
C LEU A 95 -5.10 1.23 -5.56
N PRO A 96 -6.32 0.75 -5.85
CA PRO A 96 -7.26 1.49 -6.70
C PRO A 96 -7.59 2.87 -6.18
N LEU A 97 -7.81 3.03 -4.86
CA LEU A 97 -8.12 4.32 -4.26
C LEU A 97 -6.98 5.33 -4.48
N THR A 98 -5.74 4.88 -4.31
CA THR A 98 -4.54 5.71 -4.53
C THR A 98 -4.40 6.08 -6.00
N PHE A 99 -4.64 5.16 -6.92
CA PHE A 99 -4.64 5.44 -8.36
C PHE A 99 -5.74 6.44 -8.76
N ILE A 100 -6.95 6.30 -8.22
CA ILE A 100 -8.05 7.23 -8.47
C ILE A 100 -7.69 8.64 -8.00
N ALA A 101 -7.17 8.77 -6.78
CA ALA A 101 -6.75 10.07 -6.24
C ALA A 101 -5.61 10.69 -7.06
N PHE A 102 -4.64 9.88 -7.48
CA PHE A 102 -3.52 10.31 -8.31
C PHE A 102 -3.99 10.81 -9.69
N PHE A 103 -4.78 10.01 -10.41
CA PHE A 103 -5.27 10.40 -11.73
C PHE A 103 -6.23 11.59 -11.66
N ALA A 104 -7.12 11.64 -10.66
CA ALA A 104 -8.01 12.78 -10.48
C ALA A 104 -7.23 14.08 -10.29
N ALA A 105 -6.16 14.06 -9.48
CA ALA A 105 -5.30 15.22 -9.28
C ALA A 105 -4.61 15.66 -10.58
N ILE A 106 -4.03 14.73 -11.35
CA ILE A 106 -3.36 15.06 -12.63
C ILE A 106 -4.35 15.60 -13.66
N ILE A 107 -5.54 14.99 -13.75
CA ILE A 107 -6.57 15.43 -14.68
C ILE A 107 -7.03 16.84 -14.33
N VAL A 108 -7.32 17.11 -13.05
CA VAL A 108 -7.73 18.44 -12.60
C VAL A 108 -6.64 19.48 -12.84
N ASP A 109 -5.37 19.15 -12.56
CA ASP A 109 -4.25 20.04 -12.84
C ASP A 109 -4.11 20.36 -14.34
N SER A 110 -4.40 19.39 -15.21
CA SER A 110 -4.37 19.59 -16.68
C SER A 110 -5.43 20.59 -17.17
N PHE A 111 -6.56 20.74 -16.47
CA PHE A 111 -7.62 21.70 -16.82
C PHE A 111 -7.52 23.00 -16.03
N THR A 112 -7.01 22.92 -14.80
CA THR A 112 -6.84 24.03 -13.87
C THR A 112 -5.45 23.94 -13.25
N PRO A 113 -4.42 24.42 -13.98
CA PRO A 113 -3.05 24.43 -13.48
C PRO A 113 -2.97 25.20 -12.17
N THR A 114 -2.07 24.78 -11.28
CA THR A 114 -1.84 25.37 -9.94
C THR A 114 -3.05 25.30 -8.99
N SER A 115 -4.04 24.46 -9.28
CA SER A 115 -5.11 24.19 -8.32
C SER A 115 -4.57 23.56 -7.03
N TRP A 116 -5.29 23.73 -5.94
CA TRP A 116 -4.96 23.11 -4.65
C TRP A 116 -5.26 21.60 -4.61
N VAL A 117 -5.86 21.04 -5.66
CA VAL A 117 -6.36 19.65 -5.69
C VAL A 117 -5.24 18.61 -5.62
N PRO A 118 -4.10 18.74 -6.34
CA PRO A 118 -2.96 17.85 -6.18
C PRO A 118 -2.41 17.82 -4.75
N LEU A 119 -2.35 18.97 -4.08
CA LEU A 119 -1.93 19.06 -2.67
C LEU A 119 -2.92 18.37 -1.73
N ALA A 120 -4.22 18.55 -1.94
CA ALA A 120 -5.25 17.86 -1.16
C ALA A 120 -5.20 16.33 -1.36
N ALA A 121 -5.02 15.87 -2.60
CA ALA A 121 -4.86 14.46 -2.90
C ALA A 121 -3.57 13.89 -2.28
N ALA A 122 -2.47 14.64 -2.32
CA ALA A 122 -1.22 14.28 -1.66
C ALA A 122 -1.39 14.12 -0.15
N GLY A 123 -2.06 15.08 0.51
CA GLY A 123 -2.36 15.05 1.94
C GLY A 123 -3.30 13.91 2.33
N PHE A 124 -4.34 13.67 1.54
CA PHE A 124 -5.27 12.54 1.73
C PHE A 124 -4.51 11.20 1.72
N ILE A 125 -3.67 10.98 0.70
CA ILE A 125 -2.86 9.75 0.58
C ILE A 125 -1.89 9.63 1.75
N TRP A 126 -1.27 10.74 2.16
CA TRP A 126 -0.29 10.75 3.24
C TRP A 126 -0.89 10.44 4.61
N VAL A 127 -2.09 10.97 4.91
CA VAL A 127 -2.76 10.78 6.21
C VAL A 127 -3.45 9.42 6.29
N ILE A 128 -4.08 8.95 5.21
CA ILE A 128 -4.88 7.72 5.26
C ILE A 128 -4.01 6.47 5.14
N SER A 129 -2.86 6.54 4.46
CA SER A 129 -1.92 5.42 4.37
C SER A 129 -1.53 4.83 5.73
N PRO A 130 -1.03 5.60 6.71
CA PRO A 130 -0.71 5.06 8.03
C PRO A 130 -1.94 4.55 8.76
N VAL A 131 -3.13 5.16 8.59
CA VAL A 131 -4.37 4.66 9.19
C VAL A 131 -4.72 3.27 8.65
N LEU A 132 -4.66 3.06 7.34
CA LEU A 132 -4.92 1.77 6.72
C LEU A 132 -3.85 0.73 7.04
N ALA A 133 -2.59 1.16 7.10
CA ALA A 133 -1.49 0.31 7.54
C ALA A 133 -1.72 -0.18 8.98
N LEU A 134 -2.12 0.71 9.89
CA LEU A 134 -2.49 0.38 11.27
C LEU A 134 -3.74 -0.52 11.35
N ILE A 135 -4.74 -0.33 10.49
CA ILE A 135 -5.89 -1.23 10.38
C ILE A 135 -5.46 -2.63 9.93
N GLY A 136 -4.47 -2.71 9.04
CA GLY A 136 -3.83 -3.97 8.64
C GLY A 136 -3.09 -4.67 9.78
N LEU A 137 -2.54 -3.89 10.72
CA LEU A 137 -1.91 -4.42 11.95
C LEU A 137 -2.92 -4.82 13.03
N ARG A 138 -4.14 -4.25 13.01
CA ARG A 138 -5.15 -4.51 14.04
C ARG A 138 -5.80 -5.88 13.82
N ARG A 139 -5.39 -6.83 14.66
CA ARG A 139 -5.88 -8.20 14.93
C ARG A 139 -7.13 -8.66 14.15
#